data_AF-E8WKQ5-F1
#
_entry.id   AF-E8WKQ5-F1
#
_cell.length_a   1.000
_cell.length_b   1.000
_cell.length_c   1.000
_cell.angle_alpha   90.00
_cell.angle_beta   90.00
_cell.angle_gamma   90.00
#
_symmetry.space_group_name_H-M   'P 1'
#
loop_
_entity.id
_entity.type
_entity.pdbx_description
1 polymer ?
#
loop_
_entity_poly.entity_id
_entity_poly.type
_entity_poly.pdbx_seq_one_letter_code
_entity_poly.pdbx_strand_id
1 'polypeptide(L)'
;MHEIGRQISVRLQEALPEARIYWEREPREEGLRGSALSAELKHRKFTMQFDGPPEEECAETLESALVDQVVDDFVEFFTRSIYPKEKFTRII
;
A
#
# COMPACT_ATOMS: atom_id res chain seq x y z
N MET A 1 10.07 -9.73 3.63
CA MET A 1 9.45 -8.39 3.54
C MET A 1 10.50 -7.34 3.18
N HIS A 2 10.35 -6.70 2.01
CA HIS A 2 11.19 -5.60 1.52
C HIS A 2 11.19 -4.38 2.46
N GLU A 3 12.27 -3.61 2.49
CA GLU A 3 12.44 -2.45 3.39
C GLU A 3 11.31 -1.43 3.24
N ILE A 4 10.97 -1.06 2.00
CA ILE A 4 9.87 -0.14 1.69
C ILE A 4 8.52 -0.68 2.16
N GLY A 5 8.26 -1.98 1.96
CA GLY A 5 7.04 -2.62 2.44
C GLY A 5 6.89 -2.52 3.96
N ARG A 6 8.01 -2.69 4.67
CA ARG A 6 8.06 -2.52 6.13
C ARG A 6 7.82 -1.07 6.53
N GLN A 7 8.47 -0.11 5.87
CA GLN A 7 8.30 1.32 6.18
C GLN A 7 6.84 1.77 5.97
N ILE A 8 6.21 1.39 4.85
CA ILE A 8 4.80 1.66 4.57
C ILE A 8 3.89 1.07 5.68
N SER A 9 4.16 -0.18 6.08
CA SER A 9 3.34 -0.85 7.10
C SER A 9 3.41 -0.14 8.45
N VAL A 10 4.60 0.26 8.88
CA VAL A 10 4.81 0.99 10.15
C VAL A 10 4.09 2.34 10.10
N ARG A 11 4.32 3.14 9.06
CA ARG A 11 3.70 4.45 8.87
C ARG A 11 2.18 4.37 8.84
N LEU A 12 1.61 3.35 8.19
CA LEU A 12 0.15 3.17 8.15
C LEU A 12 -0.44 2.69 9.47
N GLN A 13 0.29 1.89 10.24
CA GLN A 13 -0.13 1.54 11.61
C GLN A 13 -0.12 2.76 12.52
N GLU A 14 0.84 3.67 12.35
CA GLU A 14 0.90 4.94 13.08
C GLU A 14 -0.26 5.87 12.67
N ALA A 15 -0.55 5.97 11.37
CA ALA A 15 -1.60 6.84 10.84
C ALA A 15 -3.02 6.30 11.10
N LEU A 16 -3.21 4.98 11.10
CA LEU A 16 -4.48 4.28 11.27
C LEU A 16 -4.40 3.25 12.41
N PRO A 17 -4.21 3.68 13.68
CA PRO A 17 -3.95 2.76 14.80
C PRO A 17 -5.12 1.83 15.12
N GLU A 18 -6.34 2.21 14.73
CA GLU A 18 -7.53 1.38 14.92
C GLU A 18 -7.71 0.33 13.81
N ALA A 19 -7.03 0.48 12.67
CA ALA A 19 -7.16 -0.41 11.52
C ALA A 19 -6.12 -1.55 11.59
N ARG A 20 -6.55 -2.76 11.26
CA ARG A 20 -5.64 -3.89 11.05
C ARG A 20 -4.99 -3.75 9.68
N ILE A 21 -3.70 -3.43 9.66
CA ILE A 21 -2.88 -3.32 8.43
C ILE A 21 -2.17 -4.65 8.16
N TYR A 22 -2.30 -5.19 6.95
CA TYR A 22 -1.62 -6.42 6.53
C TYR A 22 -1.41 -6.50 5.02
N TRP A 23 -0.33 -7.15 4.59
CA TRP A 23 -0.11 -7.49 3.19
C TRP A 23 -0.92 -8.74 2.82
N GLU A 24 -1.75 -8.66 1.79
CA GLU A 24 -2.36 -9.82 1.14
C GLU A 24 -1.38 -10.52 0.21
N ARG A 25 -0.50 -9.74 -0.42
CA ARG A 25 0.65 -10.20 -1.19
C ARG A 25 1.84 -9.36 -0.80
N GLU A 26 2.88 -10.00 -0.25
CA GLU A 26 4.05 -9.29 0.22
C GLU A 26 4.86 -8.66 -0.93
N PRO A 27 5.50 -7.51 -0.69
CA PRO A 27 6.51 -6.95 -1.59
C PRO A 27 7.69 -7.92 -1.77
N ARG A 28 8.15 -8.05 -3.01
CA ARG A 28 9.33 -8.85 -3.38
C ARG A 28 10.61 -8.04 -3.18
N GLU A 29 11.76 -8.67 -3.36
CA GLU A 29 13.06 -7.98 -3.33
C GLU A 29 13.16 -6.86 -4.35
N GLU A 30 12.42 -6.97 -5.45
CA GLU A 30 12.34 -5.99 -6.55
C GLU A 30 11.39 -4.81 -6.27
N GLY A 31 10.74 -4.79 -5.09
CA GLY A 31 9.88 -3.69 -4.65
C GLY A 31 8.40 -4.04 -4.49
N LEU A 32 7.53 -3.05 -4.71
CA LEU A 32 6.10 -3.13 -4.40
C LEU A 32 5.26 -3.75 -5.53
N ARG A 33 5.80 -3.92 -6.74
CA ARG A 33 5.00 -4.39 -7.89
C ARG A 33 4.38 -5.77 -7.63
N GLY A 34 3.10 -5.91 -7.96
CA GLY A 34 2.34 -7.14 -7.75
C GLY A 34 1.96 -7.41 -6.28
N SER A 35 2.39 -6.56 -5.35
CA SER A 35 1.99 -6.63 -3.95
C SER A 35 0.59 -6.05 -3.74
N ALA A 36 -0.01 -6.38 -2.60
CA ALA A 36 -1.32 -5.87 -2.22
C ALA A 36 -1.37 -5.64 -0.71
N LEU A 37 -1.75 -4.43 -0.32
CA LEU A 37 -1.85 -3.99 1.06
C LEU A 37 -3.30 -3.76 1.43
N SER A 38 -3.70 -4.26 2.59
CA SER A 38 -5.06 -4.11 3.10
C SER A 38 -5.09 -3.46 4.48
N ALA A 39 -6.09 -2.61 4.67
CA ALA A 39 -6.48 -2.06 5.96
C ALA A 39 -7.92 -2.45 6.28
N GLU A 40 -8.13 -3.02 7.46
CA GLU A 40 -9.43 -3.50 7.91
C GLU A 40 -9.82 -2.84 9.24
N LEU A 41 -10.97 -2.16 9.25
CA LEU A 41 -11.52 -1.47 10.41
C LEU A 41 -13.01 -1.82 10.54
N LYS A 42 -13.36 -2.55 11.61
CA LYS A 42 -14.74 -3.00 11.88
C LYS A 42 -15.31 -3.79 10.69
N HIS A 43 -16.26 -3.21 9.94
CA HIS A 43 -16.89 -3.83 8.77
C HIS A 43 -16.39 -3.27 7.44
N ARG A 44 -15.30 -2.49 7.48
CA ARG A 44 -14.70 -1.83 6.32
C ARG A 44 -13.35 -2.45 6.01
N LYS A 45 -13.13 -2.79 4.75
CA LYS A 45 -11.85 -3.26 4.23
C LYS A 45 -11.49 -2.48 2.97
N PHE A 46 -10.30 -1.89 2.98
CA PHE A 46 -9.71 -1.24 1.82
C PHE A 46 -8.47 -2.01 1.41
N THR A 47 -8.34 -2.29 0.12
CA THR A 47 -7.17 -2.97 -0.45
C THR A 47 -6.56 -2.11 -1.55
N MET A 48 -5.28 -1.77 -1.42
CA MET A 48 -4.48 -1.14 -2.46
C MET A 48 -3.60 -2.20 -3.12
N GLN A 49 -3.80 -2.42 -4.41
CA GLN A 49 -2.94 -3.24 -5.26
C GLN A 49 -1.91 -2.36 -5.94
N PHE A 50 -0.65 -2.76 -5.87
CA PHE A 50 0.45 -2.09 -6.53
C PHE A 50 0.72 -2.78 -7.87
N ASP A 51 0.57 -2.04 -8.96
CA ASP A 51 0.84 -2.50 -10.32
C ASP A 51 1.87 -1.57 -10.99
N GLY A 52 2.49 -2.00 -12.08
CA GLY A 52 3.53 -1.22 -12.76
C GLY A 52 3.65 -1.56 -14.24
N PRO A 53 4.26 -0.67 -15.06
CA PRO A 53 4.56 -0.92 -16.47
C PRO A 53 5.51 -2.13 -16.64
N PRO A 54 5.67 -2.73 -17.83
CA PRO A 54 6.58 -3.86 -18.08
C PRO A 54 7.96 -3.66 -17.44
N GLU A 55 8.58 -4.74 -16.91
CA GLU A 55 9.84 -4.68 -16.12
C GLU A 55 10.99 -3.91 -16.80
N GLU A 56 10.96 -3.79 -18.12
CA GLU A 56 11.95 -3.08 -18.95
C GLU A 56 11.99 -1.56 -18.73
N GLU A 57 11.00 -0.94 -18.07
CA GLU A 57 10.90 0.51 -17.85
C GLU A 57 10.96 0.94 -16.37
N CYS A 58 11.13 0.01 -15.42
CA CYS A 58 11.13 0.35 -14.01
C CYS A 58 12.47 0.96 -13.56
N ALA A 59 12.41 2.09 -12.86
CA ALA A 59 13.56 2.64 -12.16
C ALA A 59 14.08 1.65 -11.10
N GLU A 60 15.37 1.32 -11.13
CA GLU A 60 16.02 0.34 -10.25
C GLU A 60 15.97 0.69 -8.76
N THR A 61 15.54 1.91 -8.39
CA THR A 61 15.54 2.36 -7.00
C THR A 61 14.28 3.16 -6.68
N LEU A 62 13.43 2.59 -5.83
CA LEU A 62 12.27 3.29 -5.27
C LEU A 62 12.77 4.29 -4.21
N GLU A 63 12.56 5.58 -4.46
CA GLU A 63 12.99 6.64 -3.55
C GLU A 63 12.16 6.68 -2.26
N SER A 64 12.76 7.14 -1.15
CA SER A 64 12.04 7.30 0.13
C SER A 64 10.81 8.21 0.02
N ALA A 65 10.80 9.16 -0.92
CA ALA A 65 9.65 10.02 -1.18
C ALA A 65 8.41 9.24 -1.64
N LEU A 66 8.60 8.06 -2.27
CA LEU A 66 7.50 7.19 -2.68
C LEU A 66 6.76 6.58 -1.48
N VAL A 67 7.48 6.28 -0.39
CA VAL A 67 6.87 5.75 0.84
C VAL A 67 5.82 6.72 1.37
N ASP A 68 6.19 7.99 1.48
CA ASP A 68 5.32 9.03 2.03
C ASP A 68 4.10 9.24 1.13
N GLN A 69 4.29 9.29 -0.20
CA GLN A 69 3.17 9.39 -1.15
C GLN A 69 2.21 8.19 -1.06
N VAL A 70 2.75 6.97 -1.00
CA VAL A 70 1.91 5.76 -0.89
C VAL A 70 1.10 5.76 0.40
N VAL A 71 1.71 6.19 1.51
CA VAL A 71 1.03 6.30 2.81
C VAL A 71 -0.08 7.35 2.75
N ASP A 72 0.24 8.55 2.26
CA ASP A 72 -0.71 9.67 2.16
C ASP A 72 -1.91 9.30 1.30
N ASP A 73 -1.66 8.75 0.11
CA ASP A 73 -2.73 8.31 -0.79
C ASP A 73 -3.57 7.22 -0.15
N PHE A 74 -2.95 6.23 0.50
CA PHE A 74 -3.67 5.16 1.17
C PHE A 74 -4.59 5.72 2.27
N VAL A 75 -4.11 6.64 3.10
CA VAL A 75 -4.90 7.26 4.17
C VAL A 75 -6.04 8.12 3.59
N GLU A 76 -5.77 8.90 2.55
CA GLU A 76 -6.78 9.71 1.86
C GLU A 76 -7.90 8.82 1.29
N PHE A 77 -7.56 7.75 0.59
CA PHE A 77 -8.56 6.82 0.05
C PHE A 77 -9.28 6.06 1.15
N PHE A 78 -8.57 5.61 2.19
CA PHE A 78 -9.17 4.90 3.31
C PHE A 78 -10.20 5.75 4.07
N THR A 79 -9.91 7.02 4.29
CA THR A 79 -10.82 7.95 4.99
C THR A 79 -12.03 8.33 4.15
N ARG A 80 -11.87 8.43 2.82
CA ARG A 80 -12.97 8.71 1.88
C ARG A 80 -13.84 7.50 1.54
N SER A 81 -13.30 6.29 1.65
CA SER A 81 -14.06 5.07 1.39
C SER A 81 -15.26 4.99 2.35
N ILE A 82 -16.47 4.93 1.82
CA ILE A 82 -17.71 4.73 2.61
C ILE A 82 -18.26 3.32 2.45
N TYR A 83 -17.64 2.52 1.57
CA TYR A 83 -18.10 1.19 1.23
C TYR A 83 -17.54 0.14 2.20
N PRO A 84 -18.28 -0.96 2.45
CA PRO A 84 -17.81 -2.05 3.31
C PRO A 84 -16.54 -2.73 2.78
N LYS A 85 -16.37 -2.79 1.46
CA LYS A 85 -15.20 -3.36 0.79
C LYS A 85 -14.89 -2.54 -0.45
N GLU A 86 -13.65 -2.10 -0.59
CA GLU A 86 -13.20 -1.30 -1.74
C GLU A 86 -11.78 -1.73 -2.16
N LYS A 87 -11.57 -1.85 -3.47
CA LYS A 87 -10.29 -2.23 -4.05
C LYS A 87 -9.82 -1.13 -4.99
N PHE A 88 -8.57 -0.72 -4.84
CA PHE A 88 -7.94 0.30 -5.67
C PHE A 88 -6.64 -0.23 -6.26
N THR A 89 -6.35 0.11 -7.51
CA THR A 89 -5.08 -0.21 -8.16
C THR A 89 -4.26 1.06 -8.31
N ARG A 90 -3.09 1.08 -7.68
CA ARG A 90 -2.09 2.15 -7.84
C ARG A 90 -1.01 1.68 -8.81
N ILE A 91 -0.73 2.51 -9.81
CA ILE A 91 0.40 2.31 -10.71
C ILE A 91 1.61 3.02 -10.09
N ILE A 92 2.70 2.27 -9.86
CA ILE A 92 3.98 2.74 -9.31
C ILE A 92 5.10 2.63 -10.32
#